data_AF-A0A2T4RXI3-F1
#
_entry.id   AF-A0A2T4RXI3-F1
#
_cell.length_a   1.000
_cell.length_b   1.000
_cell.length_c   1.000
_cell.angle_alpha   90.00
_cell.angle_beta   90.00
_cell.angle_gamma   90.00
#
_symmetry.space_group_name_H-M   'P 1'
#
loop_
_entity.id
_entity.type
_entity.pdbx_description
1 polymer ?
#
loop_
_entity_poly.entity_id
_entity_poly.type
_entity_poly.pdbx_seq_one_letter_code
_entity_poly.pdbx_strand_id
1 'polypeptide(L)'
;LVWDEAQILQGKDIDFHRKDLHESIEKGDYPAWELGLQILREDQEFDFDFDLLDPTKIWPEDEVPVKVVGKMTLNRNVDNVFDEIEQVAFHPGHDVPGIDFSNDPLLHGSLFSYTATQNSRLAGPNFN
;
A
#
# COMPACT_ATOMS: atom_id res chain seq x y z
N LEU A 1 -12.78 11.35 9.82
CA LEU A 1 -12.86 12.24 11.00
C LEU A 1 -12.63 13.68 10.54
N VAL A 2 -13.22 14.64 11.23
CA VAL A 2 -12.82 16.06 11.10
C VAL A 2 -11.68 16.37 12.08
N TRP A 3 -10.95 17.47 11.87
CA TRP A 3 -9.72 17.75 12.63
C TRP A 3 -9.92 17.75 14.16
N ASP A 4 -10.91 18.49 14.66
CA ASP A 4 -11.16 18.61 16.10
C ASP A 4 -11.47 17.25 16.75
N GLU A 5 -12.23 16.41 16.04
CA GLU A 5 -12.57 15.05 16.48
C GLU A 5 -11.32 14.16 16.48
N ALA A 6 -10.52 14.19 15.39
CA ALA A 6 -9.31 13.39 15.27
C ALA A 6 -8.30 13.71 16.38
N GLN A 7 -8.13 14.99 16.71
CA GLN A 7 -7.22 15.43 17.76
C GLN A 7 -7.68 14.94 19.14
N ILE A 8 -8.98 15.04 19.44
CA ILE A 8 -9.54 14.52 20.70
C ILE A 8 -9.40 12.99 20.76
N LEU A 9 -9.68 12.31 19.65
CA LEU A 9 -9.63 10.86 19.55
C LEU A 9 -8.20 10.36 19.81
N GLN A 10 -7.20 10.98 19.21
CA GLN A 10 -5.80 10.62 19.43
C GLN A 10 -5.37 10.77 20.90
N GLY A 11 -5.95 11.71 21.65
CA GLY A 11 -5.71 11.83 23.09
C GLY A 11 -6.46 10.80 23.93
N LYS A 12 -7.60 10.29 23.46
CA LYS A 12 -8.47 9.37 24.20
C LYS A 12 -8.18 7.89 23.91
N ASP A 13 -7.84 7.58 22.67
CA ASP A 13 -7.55 6.23 22.19
C ASP A 13 -6.55 6.31 21.03
N ILE A 14 -5.27 6.11 21.34
CA ILE A 14 -4.20 6.11 20.35
C ILE A 14 -4.24 4.89 19.43
N ASP A 15 -4.96 3.83 19.82
CA ASP A 15 -5.05 2.57 19.11
C ASP A 15 -6.34 2.46 18.28
N PHE A 16 -7.12 3.54 18.19
CA PHE A 16 -8.47 3.54 17.62
C PHE A 16 -8.60 2.75 16.30
N HIS A 17 -7.76 3.04 15.28
CA HIS A 17 -7.84 2.32 14.00
C HIS A 17 -7.40 0.85 14.08
N ARG A 18 -6.41 0.53 14.92
CA ARG A 18 -5.95 -0.85 15.12
C ARG A 18 -7.07 -1.68 15.76
N LYS A 19 -7.69 -1.12 16.79
CA LYS A 19 -8.82 -1.72 17.49
C LYS A 19 -10.04 -1.86 16.58
N ASP A 20 -10.39 -0.83 15.82
CA ASP A 20 -11.51 -0.83 14.88
C ASP A 20 -11.37 -1.95 13.84
N LEU A 21 -10.20 -2.09 13.21
CA LEU A 21 -9.92 -3.17 12.26
C LEU A 21 -10.04 -4.55 12.91
N HIS A 22 -9.41 -4.72 14.07
CA HIS A 22 -9.39 -6.00 14.78
C HIS A 22 -10.81 -6.44 15.17
N GLU A 23 -11.58 -5.53 15.78
CA GLU A 23 -12.95 -5.80 16.21
C GLU A 23 -13.90 -6.00 15.02
N SER A 24 -13.71 -5.29 13.90
CA SER A 24 -14.52 -5.49 12.69
C SER A 24 -14.36 -6.92 12.18
N ILE A 25 -13.14 -7.44 12.14
CA ILE A 25 -12.86 -8.82 11.76
C ILE A 25 -13.48 -9.81 12.75
N GLU A 26 -13.37 -9.58 14.06
CA GLU A 26 -13.98 -10.45 15.08
C GLU A 26 -15.52 -10.50 15.00
N LYS A 27 -16.14 -9.38 14.63
CA LYS A 27 -17.61 -9.27 14.48
C LYS A 27 -18.12 -9.86 13.15
N GLY A 28 -17.21 -10.23 12.23
CA GLY A 28 -17.55 -10.70 10.89
C GLY A 28 -17.84 -9.58 9.89
N ASP A 29 -17.62 -8.32 10.28
CA ASP A 29 -17.72 -7.13 9.43
C ASP A 29 -16.42 -6.99 8.61
N TYR A 30 -16.14 -7.98 7.77
CA TYR A 30 -14.86 -8.08 7.07
C TYR A 30 -14.63 -6.92 6.11
N PRO A 31 -13.57 -6.12 6.32
CA PRO A 31 -13.27 -5.04 5.40
C PRO A 31 -12.75 -5.62 4.08
N ALA A 32 -13.21 -5.02 2.99
CA ALA A 32 -12.90 -5.47 1.65
C ALA A 32 -12.65 -4.29 0.71
N TRP A 33 -11.73 -4.49 -0.22
CA TRP A 33 -11.32 -3.49 -1.20
C TRP A 33 -11.31 -4.11 -2.59
N GLU A 34 -11.75 -3.34 -3.58
CA GLU A 34 -11.63 -3.70 -4.99
C GLU A 34 -10.26 -3.28 -5.50
N LEU A 35 -9.56 -4.20 -6.16
CA LEU A 35 -8.32 -3.88 -6.85
C LEU A 35 -8.69 -3.26 -8.20
N GLY A 36 -8.33 -1.99 -8.37
CA GLY A 36 -8.53 -1.23 -9.60
C GLY A 36 -7.21 -0.94 -10.30
N LEU A 37 -7.19 -0.99 -11.63
CA LEU A 37 -6.04 -0.64 -12.46
C LEU A 37 -6.43 0.47 -13.45
N GLN A 38 -5.62 1.53 -13.52
CA GLN A 38 -5.59 2.43 -14.65
C GLN A 38 -4.63 1.86 -15.70
N ILE A 39 -5.07 1.78 -16.96
CA ILE A 39 -4.33 1.11 -18.03
C ILE A 39 -4.18 2.07 -19.19
N LEU A 40 -2.93 2.46 -19.46
CA LEU A 40 -2.52 3.21 -20.63
C LEU A 40 -1.62 2.35 -21.51
N ARG A 41 -1.64 2.62 -22.81
CA ARG A 41 -0.64 2.08 -23.71
C ARG A 41 0.64 2.91 -23.60
N GLU A 42 1.77 2.27 -23.87
CA GLU A 42 3.09 2.92 -23.84
C GLU A 42 3.18 4.13 -24.78
N ASP A 43 2.52 4.09 -25.94
CA ASP A 43 2.52 5.20 -26.90
C ASP A 43 1.75 6.45 -26.45
N GLN A 44 1.07 6.38 -25.30
CA GLN A 44 0.33 7.50 -24.70
C GLN A 44 1.10 8.20 -23.58
N GLU A 45 2.36 7.83 -23.34
CA GLU A 45 3.18 8.36 -22.24
C GLU A 45 3.25 9.89 -22.21
N PHE A 46 3.22 10.53 -23.38
CA PHE A 46 3.35 11.98 -23.53
C PHE A 46 2.05 12.69 -23.92
N ASP A 47 0.90 12.02 -23.83
CA ASP A 47 -0.40 12.58 -24.20
C ASP A 47 -0.96 13.55 -23.14
N PHE A 48 -0.33 13.62 -21.95
CA PHE A 48 -0.81 14.37 -20.79
C PHE A 48 -0.02 15.66 -20.55
N ASP A 49 -0.64 16.62 -19.87
CA ASP A 49 0.00 17.90 -19.47
C ASP A 49 1.02 17.73 -18.32
N PHE A 50 1.29 16.50 -17.91
CA PHE A 50 2.24 16.15 -16.86
C PHE A 50 2.99 14.85 -17.23
N ASP A 51 4.14 14.66 -16.59
CA ASP A 51 4.93 13.43 -16.75
C ASP A 51 4.27 12.27 -16.00
N LEU A 52 3.99 11.16 -16.67
CA LEU A 52 3.40 9.96 -16.04
C LEU A 52 4.33 9.33 -15.01
N LEU A 53 5.63 9.63 -15.05
CA LEU A 53 6.65 9.16 -14.14
C LEU A 53 6.86 10.10 -12.94
N ASP A 54 6.12 11.20 -12.84
CA ASP A 54 6.15 12.13 -11.70
C ASP A 54 5.17 11.67 -10.60
N PRO A 55 5.67 11.14 -9.46
CA PRO A 55 4.83 10.62 -8.38
C PRO A 55 4.06 11.70 -7.61
N THR A 56 4.26 12.98 -7.94
CA THR A 56 3.47 14.09 -7.38
C THR A 56 2.17 14.35 -8.17
N LYS A 57 1.96 13.62 -9.27
CA LYS A 57 0.80 13.74 -10.16
C LYS A 57 -0.09 12.52 -10.02
N ILE A 58 -1.37 12.72 -10.29
CA ILE A 58 -2.37 11.65 -10.34
C ILE A 58 -2.93 11.59 -11.75
N TRP A 59 -3.23 10.38 -12.22
CA TRP A 59 -3.94 10.22 -13.49
C TRP A 59 -5.43 10.49 -13.25
N PRO A 60 -6.02 11.51 -13.90
CA PRO A 60 -7.43 11.82 -13.72
C PRO A 60 -8.32 10.62 -14.09
N GLU A 61 -9.25 10.24 -13.21
CA GLU A 61 -10.11 9.07 -13.42
C GLU A 61 -11.13 9.26 -14.56
N ASP A 62 -11.43 10.49 -14.95
CA ASP A 62 -12.28 10.84 -16.08
C ASP A 62 -11.55 10.69 -17.43
N GLU A 63 -10.23 10.79 -17.44
CA GLU A 63 -9.38 10.56 -18.63
C GLU A 63 -8.93 9.09 -18.72
N VAL A 64 -8.50 8.50 -17.60
CA VAL A 64 -8.08 7.10 -17.51
C VAL A 64 -8.92 6.39 -16.45
N PRO A 65 -10.04 5.76 -16.83
CA PRO A 65 -10.93 5.15 -15.86
C PRO A 65 -10.31 3.94 -15.19
N VAL A 66 -10.56 3.82 -13.88
CA VAL A 66 -10.15 2.66 -13.07
C VAL A 66 -10.94 1.42 -13.49
N LYS A 67 -10.24 0.36 -13.86
CA LYS A 67 -10.83 -0.95 -14.18
C LYS A 67 -10.68 -1.88 -12.99
N VAL A 68 -11.80 -2.30 -12.39
CA VAL A 68 -11.78 -3.28 -11.30
C VAL A 68 -11.41 -4.66 -11.85
N VAL A 69 -10.38 -5.27 -11.26
CA VAL A 69 -9.81 -6.56 -11.68
C VAL A 69 -9.86 -7.63 -10.59
N GLY A 70 -10.21 -7.27 -9.36
CA GLY A 70 -10.30 -8.23 -8.26
C GLY A 70 -10.83 -7.62 -6.97
N LYS A 71 -10.91 -8.45 -5.93
CA LYS A 71 -11.36 -8.04 -4.60
C LYS A 71 -10.50 -8.73 -3.53
N MET A 72 -10.00 -7.94 -2.59
CA MET A 72 -9.34 -8.40 -1.38
C MET A 72 -10.30 -8.30 -0.20
N THR A 73 -10.28 -9.28 0.71
CA THR A 73 -11.08 -9.27 1.94
C THR A 73 -10.21 -9.73 3.08
N LEU A 74 -10.09 -8.92 4.13
CA LEU A 74 -9.37 -9.29 5.34
C LEU A 74 -10.37 -9.94 6.29
N ASN A 75 -10.18 -11.23 6.57
CA ASN A 75 -11.16 -12.04 7.30
C ASN A 75 -10.58 -12.76 8.53
N ARG A 76 -9.31 -12.48 8.87
CA ARG A 76 -8.64 -13.08 10.01
C ARG A 76 -7.60 -12.12 10.60
N ASN A 77 -7.61 -12.02 11.93
CA ASN A 77 -6.57 -11.32 12.69
C ASN A 77 -5.36 -12.23 12.91
N VAL A 78 -4.20 -11.62 13.15
CA VAL A 78 -2.97 -12.30 13.52
C VAL A 78 -3.11 -12.96 14.89
N ASP A 79 -2.41 -14.07 15.11
CA ASP A 79 -2.34 -14.75 16.41
C ASP A 79 -1.26 -14.07 17.29
N ASN A 80 -0.18 -13.58 16.67
CA ASN A 80 0.89 -12.83 17.34
C ASN A 80 1.32 -11.59 16.55
N VAL A 81 1.11 -10.41 17.15
CA VAL A 81 1.47 -9.11 16.55
C VAL A 81 2.96 -9.01 16.23
N PHE A 82 3.84 -9.50 17.10
CA PHE A 82 5.27 -9.39 16.84
C PHE A 82 5.67 -10.28 15.65
N ASP A 83 5.32 -11.56 15.71
CA ASP A 83 5.75 -12.55 14.72
C ASP A 83 5.15 -12.29 13.33
N GLU A 84 3.95 -11.68 13.25
CA GLU A 84 3.23 -11.51 11.98
C GLU A 84 3.16 -10.06 11.50
N ILE A 85 3.00 -9.06 12.39
CA ILE A 85 2.90 -7.64 11.99
C ILE A 85 4.25 -6.94 12.11
N GLU A 86 4.98 -7.12 13.21
CA GLU A 86 6.25 -6.40 13.40
C GLU A 86 7.38 -7.03 12.57
N GLN A 87 7.34 -8.34 12.30
CA GLN A 87 8.37 -9.03 11.51
C GLN A 87 8.12 -8.98 9.98
N VAL A 88 6.90 -8.73 9.50
CA VAL A 88 6.63 -8.74 8.06
C VAL A 88 7.52 -7.74 7.31
N ALA A 89 8.03 -8.13 6.15
CA ALA A 89 8.88 -7.33 5.30
C ALA A 89 8.25 -7.15 3.91
N PHE A 90 7.67 -5.96 3.66
CA PHE A 90 7.22 -5.56 2.33
C PHE A 90 8.36 -4.95 1.53
N HIS A 91 8.31 -5.08 0.21
CA HIS A 91 9.27 -4.49 -0.71
C HIS A 91 8.61 -4.28 -2.08
N PRO A 92 8.63 -3.07 -2.66
CA PRO A 92 8.00 -2.81 -3.97
C PRO A 92 8.67 -3.57 -5.13
N GLY A 93 9.96 -3.90 -4.97
CA GLY A 93 10.70 -4.76 -5.89
C GLY A 93 10.47 -6.28 -5.74
N HIS A 94 9.53 -6.73 -4.90
CA HIS A 94 9.08 -8.13 -4.90
C HIS A 94 7.94 -8.28 -5.93
N ASP A 95 8.30 -8.25 -7.20
CA ASP A 95 7.39 -8.41 -8.33
C ASP A 95 7.25 -9.89 -8.75
N VAL A 96 6.39 -10.13 -9.74
CA VAL A 96 6.15 -11.44 -10.34
C VAL A 96 6.16 -11.32 -11.86
N PRO A 97 6.49 -12.38 -12.61
CA PRO A 97 6.50 -12.34 -14.07
C PRO A 97 5.17 -11.80 -14.64
N GLY A 98 5.26 -10.76 -15.47
CA GLY A 98 4.12 -10.04 -16.03
C GLY A 98 3.98 -8.60 -15.50
N ILE A 99 4.80 -8.20 -14.53
CA ILE A 99 4.94 -6.82 -14.02
C ILE A 99 6.40 -6.40 -14.20
N ASP A 100 6.65 -5.13 -14.44
CA ASP A 100 7.99 -4.53 -14.52
C ASP A 100 7.94 -3.07 -14.01
N PHE A 101 9.09 -2.45 -13.80
CA PHE A 101 9.22 -1.10 -13.25
C PHE A 101 9.29 -0.03 -14.34
N SER A 102 8.67 1.11 -14.07
CA SER A 102 8.83 2.34 -14.85
C SER A 102 10.07 3.12 -14.41
N ASN A 103 10.41 4.20 -15.14
CA ASN A 103 11.54 5.07 -14.81
C ASN A 103 11.23 6.13 -13.75
N ASP A 104 10.20 5.94 -12.93
CA ASP A 104 9.89 6.85 -11.81
C ASP A 104 11.11 6.96 -10.87
N PRO A 105 11.69 8.16 -10.71
CA PRO A 105 12.92 8.34 -9.93
C PRO A 105 12.76 8.03 -8.44
N LEU A 106 11.56 8.20 -7.87
CA LEU A 106 11.25 7.88 -6.49
C LEU A 106 11.08 6.37 -6.29
N LEU A 107 10.48 5.68 -7.27
CA LEU A 107 10.39 4.22 -7.28
C LEU A 107 11.80 3.60 -7.27
N HIS A 108 12.70 4.06 -8.14
CA HIS A 108 14.07 3.55 -8.20
C HIS A 108 14.83 3.69 -6.88
N GLY A 109 14.68 4.81 -6.17
CA GLY A 109 15.24 4.95 -4.82
C GLY A 109 14.64 3.97 -3.81
N SER A 110 13.33 3.71 -3.94
CA SER A 110 12.59 2.77 -3.09
C SER A 110 13.03 1.32 -3.32
N LEU A 111 13.31 0.91 -4.56
CA LEU A 111 13.79 -0.45 -4.86
C LEU A 111 15.08 -0.82 -4.13
N PHE A 112 15.94 0.15 -3.81
CA PHE A 112 17.10 -0.06 -2.96
C PHE A 112 16.76 -0.04 -1.47
N SER A 113 15.99 0.96 -1.05
CA SER A 113 15.78 1.30 0.37
C SER A 113 15.16 0.16 1.18
N TYR A 114 14.16 -0.52 0.62
CA TYR A 114 13.39 -1.52 1.37
C TYR A 114 14.27 -2.73 1.73
N THR A 115 15.09 -3.26 0.83
CA THR A 115 16.01 -4.36 1.18
C THR A 115 17.07 -3.89 2.19
N ALA A 116 17.60 -2.68 1.99
CA ALA A 116 18.64 -2.13 2.86
C ALA A 116 18.15 -1.96 4.31
N THR A 117 16.92 -1.47 4.52
CA THR A 117 16.36 -1.30 5.88
C THR A 117 16.09 -2.64 6.58
N GLN A 118 15.71 -3.68 5.83
CA GLN A 118 15.42 -4.98 6.45
C GLN A 118 16.64 -5.65 7.08
N ASN A 119 17.84 -5.45 6.52
CA ASN A 119 19.06 -6.05 7.06
C ASN A 119 19.34 -5.63 8.50
N SER A 120 19.07 -4.38 8.88
CA SER A 120 19.23 -3.93 10.26
C SER A 120 17.99 -4.22 11.11
N ARG A 121 16.79 -4.01 10.56
CA ARG A 121 15.53 -4.21 11.28
C ARG A 121 15.28 -5.65 11.69
N LEU A 122 15.63 -6.60 10.81
CA LEU A 122 15.39 -8.04 10.97
C LEU A 122 16.68 -8.84 11.18
N ALA A 123 17.73 -8.16 11.69
CA ALA A 123 18.97 -8.76 12.18
C ALA A 123 19.78 -9.60 11.16
N GLY A 124 19.69 -9.29 9.87
CA GLY A 124 20.55 -9.88 8.84
C GLY A 124 19.83 -10.12 7.52
N PRO A 125 20.47 -10.82 6.56
CA PRO A 125 19.93 -11.04 5.21
C PRO A 125 18.94 -12.22 5.10
N ASN A 126 18.70 -12.97 6.17
CA ASN A 126 17.84 -14.16 6.19
C ASN A 126 16.46 -13.85 6.78
N PHE A 127 15.83 -12.76 6.32
CA PHE A 127 14.50 -12.34 6.79
C PHE A 127 13.34 -12.89 5.96
N ASN A 128 13.65 -13.73 4.96
CA ASN A 128 12.70 -14.32 4.03
C ASN A 128 12.25 -15.73 4.44
#